data_AF-A0A098M737-F1
#
_entry.id   AF-A0A098M737-F1
#
_cell.length_a   1.000
_cell.length_b   1.000
_cell.length_c   1.000
_cell.angle_alpha   90.00
_cell.angle_beta   90.00
_cell.angle_gamma   90.00
#
_symmetry.space_group_name_H-M   'P 1'
#
loop_
_entity.id
_entity.type
_entity.pdbx_description
1 polymer ?
#
loop_
_entity_poly.entity_id
_entity_poly.type
_entity_poly.pdbx_seq_one_letter_code
_entity_poly.pdbx_strand_id
1 'polypeptide(L)'
;MADAKMPYSLNSKAVAEATKSWLHKRGVTIEEIADLVMLLQKHYYPNLTMEECIHNVEMVLSKREVQNAVLTGIQLDVLAEEGKLFPQLQDMIENDEGLYGVDEILAFSIVNVYGSIGFTNYGYVDKLKPGVLERLNNKETGQIHTFLDDIVGAVAAAASSRIAHRKQAEREKNLGLPHAPEDTEEAAKKLTGSNAEKPE
;
A
#
# COMPACT_ATOMS: atom_id res chain seq x y z
N MET A 1 -39.56 -4.00 22.16
CA MET A 1 -39.36 -4.65 20.85
C MET A 1 -37.90 -4.49 20.53
N ALA A 2 -37.16 -5.60 20.36
CA ALA A 2 -35.74 -5.53 20.04
C ALA A 2 -35.59 -4.97 18.61
N ASP A 3 -34.85 -3.87 18.45
CA ASP A 3 -34.44 -3.38 17.15
C ASP A 3 -33.75 -4.51 16.40
N ALA A 4 -34.39 -5.01 15.35
CA ALA A 4 -33.79 -5.98 14.46
C ALA A 4 -32.61 -5.28 13.77
N LYS A 5 -31.41 -5.49 14.32
CA LYS A 5 -30.16 -4.96 13.77
C LYS A 5 -30.10 -5.38 12.31
N MET A 6 -30.11 -4.42 11.39
CA MET A 6 -29.97 -4.71 9.97
C MET A 6 -28.72 -5.58 9.73
N PRO A 7 -28.78 -6.56 8.80
CA PRO A 7 -27.63 -7.40 8.52
C PRO A 7 -26.47 -6.53 8.00
N TYR A 8 -25.27 -6.82 8.49
CA TYR A 8 -24.04 -6.14 8.07
C TYR A 8 -23.84 -6.26 6.55
N SER A 9 -23.55 -5.13 5.88
CA SER A 9 -23.62 -5.01 4.42
C SER A 9 -22.41 -4.31 3.77
N LEU A 10 -21.34 -4.04 4.52
CA LEU A 10 -20.15 -3.43 3.96
C LEU A 10 -19.49 -4.37 2.93
N ASN A 11 -19.50 -3.97 1.66
CA ASN A 11 -18.94 -4.74 0.57
C ASN A 11 -17.51 -4.28 0.22
N SER A 12 -16.76 -5.13 -0.50
CA SER A 12 -15.38 -4.85 -0.91
C SER A 12 -15.23 -3.62 -1.80
N LYS A 13 -16.19 -3.39 -2.71
CA LYS A 13 -16.16 -2.25 -3.62
C LYS A 13 -16.22 -0.92 -2.84
N ALA A 14 -17.12 -0.81 -1.87
CA ALA A 14 -17.25 0.38 -1.04
C ALA A 14 -15.95 0.71 -0.28
N VAL A 15 -15.25 -0.31 0.22
CA VAL A 15 -13.98 -0.12 0.93
C VAL A 15 -12.84 0.30 -0.01
N ALA A 16 -12.76 -0.32 -1.19
CA ALA A 16 -11.77 0.06 -2.20
C ALA A 16 -11.99 1.50 -2.70
N GLU A 17 -13.24 1.89 -2.96
CA GLU A 17 -13.62 3.25 -3.36
C GLU A 17 -13.31 4.27 -2.26
N ALA A 18 -13.64 3.95 -1.00
CA ALA A 18 -13.30 4.79 0.15
C ALA A 18 -11.78 4.98 0.29
N THR A 19 -11.00 3.92 0.13
CA THR A 19 -9.53 3.96 0.21
C THR A 19 -8.95 4.94 -0.82
N LYS A 20 -9.35 4.81 -2.09
CA LYS A 20 -8.91 5.72 -3.16
C LYS A 20 -9.38 7.16 -2.91
N SER A 21 -10.63 7.33 -2.47
CA SER A 21 -11.18 8.65 -2.18
C SER A 21 -10.43 9.36 -1.05
N TRP A 22 -10.10 8.64 0.03
CA TRP A 22 -9.42 9.20 1.19
C TRP A 22 -7.96 9.55 0.90
N LEU A 23 -7.21 8.71 0.18
CA LEU A 23 -5.87 9.06 -0.30
C LEU A 23 -5.89 10.37 -1.10
N HIS A 24 -6.81 10.46 -2.07
CA HIS A 24 -6.95 11.66 -2.89
C HIS A 24 -7.38 12.89 -2.07
N LYS A 25 -8.33 12.75 -1.13
CA LYS A 25 -8.75 13.85 -0.23
C LYS A 25 -7.61 14.36 0.63
N ARG A 26 -6.68 13.48 1.00
CA ARG A 26 -5.47 13.80 1.76
C ARG A 26 -4.32 14.28 0.88
N GLY A 27 -4.57 14.49 -0.42
CA GLY A 27 -3.60 15.08 -1.34
C GLY A 27 -2.53 14.10 -1.83
N VAL A 28 -2.82 12.79 -1.85
CA VAL A 28 -1.93 11.75 -2.37
C VAL A 28 -2.54 11.12 -3.62
N THR A 29 -1.80 11.15 -4.73
CA THR A 29 -2.16 10.48 -5.98
C THR A 29 -1.43 9.15 -6.15
N ILE A 30 -1.94 8.26 -7.00
CA ILE A 30 -1.31 6.95 -7.25
C ILE A 30 0.04 7.13 -7.94
N GLU A 31 0.11 8.11 -8.83
CA GLU A 31 1.28 8.51 -9.61
C GLU A 31 2.43 8.93 -8.69
N GLU A 32 2.14 9.70 -7.64
CA GLU A 32 3.17 10.11 -6.66
C GLU A 32 3.72 8.94 -5.84
N ILE A 33 2.88 7.95 -5.52
CA ILE A 33 3.36 6.70 -4.89
C ILE A 33 4.21 5.92 -5.90
N ALA A 34 3.81 5.90 -7.18
CA ALA A 34 4.56 5.25 -8.24
C ALA A 34 5.92 5.91 -8.51
N ASP A 35 6.06 7.22 -8.32
CA ASP A 35 7.36 7.92 -8.36
C ASP A 35 8.32 7.39 -7.28
N LEU A 36 7.82 7.09 -6.08
CA LEU A 36 8.62 6.45 -5.02
C LEU A 36 9.05 5.04 -5.43
N VAL A 37 8.16 4.27 -6.07
CA VAL A 37 8.50 2.94 -6.60
C VAL A 37 9.57 3.04 -7.68
N MET A 38 9.44 4.01 -8.60
CA MET A 38 10.43 4.27 -9.63
C MET A 38 11.79 4.59 -9.01
N LEU A 39 11.82 5.50 -8.02
CA LEU A 39 13.03 5.83 -7.26
C LEU A 39 13.70 4.57 -6.67
N LEU A 40 12.91 3.71 -6.03
CA LEU A 40 13.38 2.49 -5.36
C LEU A 40 13.92 1.44 -6.33
N GLN A 41 13.34 1.32 -7.52
CA GLN A 41 13.56 0.17 -8.40
C GLN A 41 14.36 0.48 -9.68
N LYS A 42 14.46 1.75 -10.11
CA LYS A 42 15.09 2.12 -11.40
C LYS A 42 16.54 1.68 -11.53
N HIS A 43 17.31 1.71 -10.44
CA HIS A 43 18.70 1.25 -10.45
C HIS A 43 18.83 -0.24 -10.76
N TYR A 44 17.89 -1.06 -10.28
CA TYR A 44 17.89 -2.52 -10.51
C TYR A 44 17.28 -2.89 -11.87
N TYR A 45 16.27 -2.12 -12.29
CA TYR A 45 15.52 -2.37 -13.53
C TYR A 45 15.53 -1.12 -14.41
N PRO A 46 16.57 -0.89 -15.24
CA PRO A 46 16.70 0.31 -16.06
C PRO A 46 15.53 0.53 -17.04
N ASN A 47 14.91 -0.57 -17.49
CA ASN A 47 13.76 -0.54 -18.40
C ASN A 47 12.41 -0.44 -17.69
N LEU A 48 12.38 -0.29 -16.35
CA LEU A 48 11.15 -0.09 -15.60
C LEU A 48 10.43 1.18 -16.07
N THR A 49 9.14 1.00 -16.35
CA THR A 49 8.22 2.03 -16.83
C THR A 49 7.34 2.57 -15.71
N MET A 50 6.82 3.79 -15.88
CA MET A 50 5.93 4.37 -14.87
C MET A 50 4.60 3.64 -14.82
N GLU A 51 4.12 3.13 -15.96
CA GLU A 51 2.91 2.33 -16.07
C GLU A 51 3.02 1.03 -15.26
N GLU A 52 4.18 0.37 -15.29
CA GLU A 52 4.46 -0.79 -14.43
C GLU A 52 4.45 -0.40 -12.94
N CYS A 53 5.03 0.75 -12.56
CA CYS A 53 5.00 1.24 -11.18
C CYS A 53 3.56 1.49 -10.69
N ILE A 54 2.77 2.24 -11.46
CA ILE A 54 1.36 2.54 -11.18
C ILE A 54 0.57 1.25 -11.02
N HIS A 55 0.72 0.31 -11.96
CA HIS A 55 0.02 -0.97 -11.89
C HIS A 55 0.33 -1.72 -10.58
N ASN A 56 1.60 -1.75 -10.16
CA ASN A 56 1.97 -2.41 -8.91
C ASN A 56 1.42 -1.71 -7.66
N VAL A 57 1.38 -0.37 -7.65
CA VAL A 57 0.72 0.39 -6.57
C VAL A 57 -0.77 0.05 -6.49
N GLU A 58 -1.47 0.01 -7.63
CA GLU A 58 -2.89 -0.38 -7.67
C GLU A 58 -3.11 -1.81 -7.15
N MET A 59 -2.23 -2.74 -7.50
CA MET A 59 -2.29 -4.13 -7.02
C MET A 59 -2.08 -4.22 -5.51
N VAL A 60 -1.22 -3.40 -4.93
CA VAL A 60 -1.06 -3.29 -3.47
C VAL A 60 -2.34 -2.74 -2.83
N LEU A 61 -2.85 -1.62 -3.33
CA LEU A 61 -4.08 -0.98 -2.82
C LEU A 61 -5.36 -1.81 -3.04
N SER A 62 -5.32 -2.81 -3.91
CA SER A 62 -6.41 -3.76 -4.10
C SER A 62 -6.59 -4.73 -2.91
N LYS A 63 -5.56 -4.90 -2.08
CA LYS A 63 -5.55 -5.88 -0.99
C LYS A 63 -6.33 -5.36 0.21
N ARG A 64 -7.17 -6.22 0.79
CA ARG A 64 -8.04 -5.84 1.91
C ARG A 64 -7.26 -5.35 3.12
N GLU A 65 -6.18 -6.04 3.48
CA GLU A 65 -5.35 -5.68 4.64
C GLU A 65 -4.74 -4.29 4.47
N VAL A 66 -4.27 -3.97 3.27
CA VAL A 66 -3.76 -2.63 2.92
C VAL A 66 -4.87 -1.58 3.02
N GLN A 67 -6.05 -1.84 2.47
CA GLN A 67 -7.19 -0.91 2.56
C GLN A 67 -7.58 -0.63 4.01
N ASN A 68 -7.59 -1.65 4.85
CA ASN A 68 -7.89 -1.50 6.28
C ASN A 68 -6.84 -0.61 6.96
N ALA A 69 -5.55 -0.83 6.68
CA ALA A 69 -4.46 -0.01 7.22
C ALA A 69 -4.58 1.45 6.76
N VAL A 70 -4.77 1.70 5.45
CA VAL A 70 -4.93 3.04 4.87
C VAL A 70 -6.08 3.79 5.52
N LEU A 71 -7.27 3.18 5.60
CA LEU A 71 -8.44 3.82 6.20
C LEU A 71 -8.28 4.08 7.70
N THR A 72 -7.61 3.16 8.42
CA THR A 72 -7.40 3.30 9.87
C THR A 72 -6.42 4.43 10.18
N GLY A 73 -5.27 4.47 9.49
CA GLY A 73 -4.27 5.51 9.70
C GLY A 73 -4.79 6.90 9.33
N ILE A 74 -5.40 7.05 8.15
CA ILE A 74 -6.01 8.33 7.75
C ILE A 74 -7.08 8.77 8.76
N GLN A 75 -7.88 7.85 9.30
CA GLN A 75 -8.89 8.21 10.28
C GLN A 75 -8.28 8.72 11.59
N LEU A 76 -7.15 8.16 12.03
CA LEU A 76 -6.43 8.64 13.22
C LEU A 76 -5.83 10.02 12.98
N ASP A 77 -5.20 10.23 11.82
CA ASP A 77 -4.71 11.54 11.39
C ASP A 77 -5.83 12.60 11.37
N VAL A 78 -7.00 12.28 10.79
CA VAL A 78 -8.15 13.21 10.79
C VAL A 78 -8.64 13.50 12.21
N LEU A 79 -8.73 12.50 13.09
CA LEU A 79 -9.20 12.71 14.46
C LEU A 79 -8.23 13.56 15.27
N ALA A 80 -6.92 13.39 15.06
CA ALA A 80 -5.91 14.26 15.63
C ALA A 80 -6.09 15.69 15.10
N GLU A 81 -6.30 15.86 13.79
CA GLU A 81 -6.46 17.19 13.17
C GLU A 81 -7.70 17.92 13.69
N GLU A 82 -8.75 17.17 14.01
CA GLU A 82 -9.99 17.69 14.59
C GLU A 82 -9.95 17.85 16.12
N GLY A 83 -8.87 17.47 16.80
CA GLY A 83 -8.77 17.54 18.27
C GLY A 83 -9.72 16.58 19.01
N LYS A 84 -10.07 15.45 18.40
CA LYS A 84 -11.10 14.51 18.91
C LYS A 84 -10.52 13.30 19.64
N LEU A 85 -9.20 13.19 19.75
CA LEU A 85 -8.54 12.15 20.53
C LEU A 85 -8.49 12.54 22.01
N PHE A 86 -8.29 11.57 22.90
CA PHE A 86 -8.06 11.87 24.31
C PHE A 86 -6.65 12.47 24.50
N PRO A 87 -6.42 13.30 25.54
CA PRO A 87 -5.30 14.23 25.58
C PRO A 87 -3.91 13.61 25.31
N GLN A 88 -3.58 12.49 25.93
CA GLN A 88 -2.26 11.88 25.76
C GLN A 88 -2.03 11.37 24.34
N LEU A 89 -3.06 10.80 23.71
CA LEU A 89 -2.97 10.29 22.33
C LEU A 89 -3.06 11.41 21.31
N GLN A 90 -3.84 12.46 21.62
CA GLN A 90 -3.89 13.69 20.83
C GLN A 90 -2.48 14.27 20.69
N ASP A 91 -1.80 14.51 21.80
CA ASP A 91 -0.45 15.10 21.78
C ASP A 91 0.56 14.22 21.04
N MET A 92 0.53 12.89 21.24
CA MET A 92 1.46 11.98 20.55
C MET A 92 1.27 11.99 19.03
N ILE A 93 0.03 11.89 18.55
CA ILE A 93 -0.24 11.81 17.11
C ILE A 93 -0.06 13.19 16.47
N GLU A 94 -0.60 14.26 17.05
CA GLU A 94 -0.52 15.61 16.48
C GLU A 94 0.90 16.13 16.33
N ASN A 95 1.77 15.79 17.28
CA ASN A 95 3.16 16.21 17.23
C ASN A 95 4.06 15.24 16.45
N ASP A 96 3.55 14.07 16.06
CA ASP A 96 4.35 12.99 15.46
C ASP A 96 5.57 12.71 16.37
N GLU A 97 5.23 12.25 17.58
CA GLU A 97 6.18 11.98 18.66
C GLU A 97 7.09 10.80 18.28
N GLY A 98 8.40 11.02 18.18
CA GLY A 98 9.33 9.99 17.68
C GLY A 98 9.49 8.72 18.53
N LEU A 99 8.81 8.61 19.69
CA LEU A 99 8.69 7.38 20.48
C LEU A 99 7.31 6.70 20.35
N TYR A 100 6.36 7.36 19.70
CA TYR A 100 5.10 6.77 19.27
C TYR A 100 5.38 5.99 17.99
N GLY A 101 5.26 4.66 18.05
CA GLY A 101 5.67 3.78 16.97
C GLY A 101 4.52 2.98 16.33
N VAL A 102 3.28 3.47 16.43
CA VAL A 102 2.07 2.68 16.08
C VAL A 102 1.73 2.82 14.59
N ASP A 103 2.03 3.99 14.05
CA ASP A 103 2.10 4.35 12.64
C ASP A 103 3.02 3.40 11.86
N GLU A 104 4.26 3.17 12.29
CA GLU A 104 5.16 2.23 11.61
C GLU A 104 4.70 0.77 11.76
N ILE A 105 4.07 0.42 12.88
CA ILE A 105 3.48 -0.92 13.06
C ILE A 105 2.34 -1.13 12.05
N LEU A 106 1.52 -0.11 11.80
CA LEU A 106 0.49 -0.17 10.78
C LEU A 106 1.10 -0.20 9.37
N ALA A 107 2.17 0.55 9.13
CA ALA A 107 2.94 0.54 7.89
C ALA A 107 3.52 -0.87 7.62
N PHE A 108 4.09 -1.53 8.64
CA PHE A 108 4.59 -2.90 8.51
C PHE A 108 3.50 -3.90 8.13
N SER A 109 2.25 -3.69 8.54
CA SER A 109 1.14 -4.55 8.10
C SER A 109 0.95 -4.51 6.58
N ILE A 110 1.19 -3.37 5.94
CA ILE A 110 1.15 -3.20 4.48
C ILE A 110 2.35 -3.89 3.84
N VAL A 111 3.56 -3.64 4.34
CA VAL A 111 4.79 -4.21 3.78
C VAL A 111 4.77 -5.74 3.82
N ASN A 112 4.27 -6.31 4.93
CA ASN A 112 4.20 -7.76 5.11
C ASN A 112 3.35 -8.48 4.06
N VAL A 113 2.37 -7.80 3.43
CA VAL A 113 1.55 -8.39 2.35
C VAL A 113 2.42 -8.87 1.18
N TYR A 114 3.58 -8.24 0.96
CA TYR A 114 4.54 -8.61 -0.09
C TYR A 114 5.92 -8.99 0.47
N GLY A 115 5.96 -9.41 1.74
CA GLY A 115 7.13 -10.04 2.35
C GLY A 115 8.26 -9.09 2.78
N SER A 116 9.26 -9.67 3.41
CA SER A 116 10.32 -8.97 4.14
C SER A 116 11.29 -8.15 3.27
N ILE A 117 11.35 -8.40 1.97
CA ILE A 117 12.18 -7.61 1.04
C ILE A 117 11.76 -6.13 1.10
N GLY A 118 10.46 -5.87 1.25
CA GLY A 118 9.92 -4.52 1.37
C GLY A 118 10.38 -3.77 2.63
N PHE A 119 10.84 -4.43 3.69
CA PHE A 119 11.24 -3.74 4.94
C PHE A 119 12.41 -2.77 4.73
N THR A 120 13.40 -3.19 3.95
CA THR A 120 14.57 -2.35 3.67
C THR A 120 14.21 -1.15 2.80
N ASN A 121 13.31 -1.34 1.82
CA ASN A 121 12.79 -0.24 0.99
C ASN A 121 11.98 0.75 1.83
N TYR A 122 11.11 0.25 2.70
CA TYR A 122 10.28 1.08 3.57
C TYR A 122 11.13 1.94 4.50
N GLY A 123 12.01 1.34 5.30
CA GLY A 123 12.88 2.11 6.20
C GLY A 123 13.82 3.07 5.47
N TYR A 124 14.15 2.80 4.20
CA TYR A 124 14.94 3.73 3.38
C TYR A 124 14.12 4.96 2.96
N VAL A 125 12.90 4.79 2.44
CA VAL A 125 12.07 5.92 2.01
C VAL A 125 11.51 6.72 3.17
N ASP A 126 11.18 6.06 4.28
CA ASP A 126 10.76 6.73 5.51
C ASP A 126 11.88 7.65 6.06
N LYS A 127 13.12 7.16 6.07
CA LYS A 127 14.25 8.00 6.48
C LYS A 127 14.55 9.15 5.52
N LEU A 128 14.42 8.92 4.21
CA LEU A 128 14.78 9.90 3.18
C LEU A 128 13.68 10.94 2.94
N LYS A 129 12.41 10.55 3.14
CA LYS A 129 11.18 11.29 2.82
C LYS A 129 11.20 12.02 1.47
N PRO A 130 11.44 11.35 0.32
CA PRO A 130 11.44 12.02 -0.99
C PRO A 130 10.03 12.29 -1.51
N GLY A 131 9.89 13.30 -2.38
CA GLY A 131 8.68 13.54 -3.18
C GLY A 131 7.44 13.80 -2.32
N VAL A 132 6.39 13.00 -2.48
CA VAL A 132 5.17 13.14 -1.69
C VAL A 132 5.40 13.01 -0.18
N LEU A 133 6.39 12.20 0.25
CA LEU A 133 6.71 12.05 1.67
C LEU A 133 7.29 13.35 2.27
N GLU A 134 8.06 14.12 1.50
CA GLU A 134 8.56 15.44 1.92
C GLU A 134 7.39 16.39 2.20
N ARG A 135 6.39 16.38 1.31
CA ARG A 135 5.19 17.20 1.44
C ARG A 135 4.35 16.78 2.64
N LEU A 136 4.16 15.48 2.86
CA LEU A 136 3.37 14.95 3.98
C LEU A 136 4.04 15.23 5.33
N ASN A 137 5.37 15.23 5.38
CA ASN A 137 6.13 15.56 6.59
C ASN A 137 6.15 17.08 6.92
N ASN A 138 5.57 17.93 6.07
CA ASN A 138 5.53 19.37 6.30
C ASN A 138 4.40 19.77 7.26
N LYS A 139 4.80 20.14 8.49
CA LYS A 139 3.91 20.56 9.59
C LYS A 139 3.37 21.99 9.47
N GLU A 140 3.84 22.80 8.50
CA GLU A 140 3.42 24.20 8.32
C GLU A 140 1.99 24.35 7.78
N THR A 141 1.45 23.29 7.16
CA THR A 141 0.10 23.31 6.55
C THR A 141 -1.02 23.21 7.59
N GLY A 142 -0.69 22.83 8.83
CA GLY A 142 -1.65 22.48 9.87
C GLY A 142 -2.34 21.13 9.65
N GLN A 143 -1.99 20.39 8.59
CA GLN A 143 -2.46 19.03 8.38
C GLN A 143 -1.59 18.04 9.15
N ILE A 144 -2.21 17.03 9.74
CA ILE A 144 -1.51 15.98 10.49
C ILE A 144 -1.44 14.73 9.63
N HIS A 145 -0.23 14.28 9.28
CA HIS A 145 0.01 13.12 8.40
C HIS A 145 0.87 12.04 9.06
N THR A 146 0.82 11.93 10.38
CA THR A 146 1.62 10.99 11.21
C THR A 146 1.50 9.55 10.75
N PHE A 147 0.30 9.10 10.37
CA PHE A 147 0.14 7.76 9.80
C PHE A 147 0.32 7.74 8.28
N LEU A 148 -0.11 8.81 7.59
CA LEU A 148 -0.24 8.79 6.14
C LEU A 148 1.11 8.74 5.41
N ASP A 149 2.15 9.43 5.89
CA ASP A 149 3.46 9.38 5.24
C ASP A 149 4.07 7.97 5.30
N ASP A 150 3.98 7.32 6.45
CA ASP A 150 4.36 5.93 6.69
C ASP A 150 3.59 4.94 5.81
N ILE A 151 2.27 5.11 5.73
CA ILE A 151 1.41 4.29 4.86
C ILE A 151 1.81 4.44 3.40
N VAL A 152 2.09 5.66 2.94
CA VAL A 152 2.51 5.92 1.55
C VAL A 152 3.87 5.27 1.27
N GLY A 153 4.83 5.41 2.17
CA GLY A 153 6.13 4.76 2.08
C GLY A 153 6.01 3.23 2.04
N ALA A 154 5.15 2.66 2.89
CA ALA A 154 4.90 1.22 2.94
C ALA A 154 4.23 0.68 1.68
N VAL A 155 3.26 1.39 1.09
CA VAL A 155 2.65 1.00 -0.19
C VAL A 155 3.69 1.00 -1.31
N ALA A 156 4.56 2.02 -1.38
CA ALA A 156 5.64 2.07 -2.35
C ALA A 156 6.66 0.93 -2.17
N ALA A 157 7.01 0.62 -0.92
CA ALA A 157 7.91 -0.47 -0.58
C ALA A 157 7.32 -1.86 -0.92
N ALA A 158 6.03 -2.06 -0.64
CA ALA A 158 5.31 -3.28 -0.98
C ALA A 158 5.19 -3.45 -2.51
N ALA A 159 4.89 -2.39 -3.25
CA ALA A 159 4.84 -2.40 -4.71
C ALA A 159 6.22 -2.71 -5.31
N SER A 160 7.28 -2.15 -4.72
CA SER A 160 8.68 -2.44 -5.09
C SER A 160 9.04 -3.92 -4.87
N SER A 161 8.62 -4.49 -3.73
CA SER A 161 8.80 -5.93 -3.45
C SER A 161 8.08 -6.80 -4.49
N ARG A 162 6.84 -6.45 -4.84
CA ARG A 162 6.08 -7.13 -5.89
C ARG A 162 6.78 -7.09 -7.25
N ILE A 163 7.33 -5.94 -7.65
CA ILE A 163 8.10 -5.82 -8.90
C ILE A 163 9.31 -6.74 -8.87
N ALA A 164 10.06 -6.78 -7.77
CA ALA A 164 11.26 -7.60 -7.66
C ALA A 164 10.96 -9.10 -7.83
N HIS A 165 9.87 -9.61 -7.23
CA HIS A 165 9.41 -10.98 -7.46
C HIS A 165 9.09 -11.22 -8.94
N ARG A 166 8.30 -10.33 -9.56
CA ARG A 166 7.89 -10.44 -10.98
C ARG A 166 9.06 -10.43 -11.95
N LYS A 167 10.05 -9.58 -11.74
CA LYS A 167 11.23 -9.51 -12.62
C LYS A 167 12.08 -10.78 -12.55
N GLN A 168 12.12 -11.47 -11.41
CA GLN A 168 12.77 -12.77 -11.31
C GLN A 168 12.01 -13.83 -12.11
N ALA A 169 10.67 -13.89 -12.00
CA ALA A 169 9.86 -14.84 -12.77
C ALA A 169 9.92 -14.57 -14.29
N GLU A 170 9.89 -13.31 -14.72
CA GLU A 170 10.08 -12.91 -16.13
C GLU A 170 11.44 -13.39 -16.66
N ARG A 171 12.51 -13.24 -15.87
CA ARG A 171 13.85 -13.71 -16.22
C ARG A 171 13.89 -15.24 -16.37
N GLU A 172 13.32 -15.98 -15.44
CA GLU A 172 13.25 -17.45 -15.50
C GLU A 172 12.52 -17.93 -16.76
N LYS A 173 11.37 -17.32 -17.07
CA LYS A 173 10.60 -17.60 -18.28
C LYS A 173 11.40 -17.31 -19.55
N ASN A 174 12.11 -16.18 -19.61
CA ASN A 174 12.95 -15.82 -20.75
C ASN A 174 14.14 -16.77 -20.94
N LEU A 175 14.63 -17.37 -19.86
CA LEU A 175 15.70 -18.39 -19.88
C LEU A 175 15.17 -19.81 -20.11
N GLY A 176 13.85 -20.00 -20.23
CA GLY A 176 13.23 -21.32 -20.35
C GLY A 176 13.37 -22.19 -19.09
N LEU A 177 13.59 -21.57 -17.93
CA LEU A 177 13.70 -22.27 -16.65
C LEU A 177 12.32 -22.65 -16.10
N PRO A 178 12.21 -23.75 -15.34
CA PRO A 178 10.99 -24.06 -14.58
C PRO A 178 10.66 -22.92 -13.61
N HIS A 179 9.40 -22.48 -13.58
CA HIS A 179 8.91 -21.43 -12.69
C HIS A 179 7.53 -21.79 -12.14
N ALA A 180 7.25 -21.36 -10.91
CA ALA A 180 5.92 -21.45 -10.32
C ALA A 180 5.05 -20.25 -10.76
N PRO A 181 3.71 -20.38 -10.82
CA PRO A 181 2.82 -19.24 -11.08
C PRO A 181 2.91 -18.21 -9.94
N GLU A 182 3.09 -16.92 -10.27
CA GLU A 182 3.30 -15.85 -9.27
C GLU A 182 2.03 -15.36 -8.59
N ASP A 183 0.94 -15.22 -9.33
CA ASP A 183 -0.32 -14.69 -8.82
C ASP A 183 -1.41 -15.76 -8.98
N THR A 184 -2.25 -15.91 -7.96
CA THR A 184 -3.41 -16.82 -7.98
C THR A 184 -4.32 -16.54 -9.18
N GLU A 185 -4.31 -15.33 -9.74
CA GLU A 185 -5.10 -14.94 -10.90
C GLU A 185 -4.58 -15.53 -12.22
N GLU A 186 -3.25 -15.56 -12.44
CA GLU A 186 -2.65 -16.26 -13.58
C GLU A 186 -2.70 -17.78 -13.39
N ALA A 187 -2.51 -18.26 -12.16
CA ALA A 187 -2.68 -19.66 -11.82
C ALA A 187 -4.12 -20.14 -12.08
N ALA A 188 -5.12 -19.34 -11.69
CA ALA A 188 -6.54 -19.62 -11.91
C ALA A 188 -6.92 -19.56 -13.40
N LYS A 189 -6.37 -18.61 -14.17
CA LYS A 189 -6.55 -18.57 -15.64
C LYS A 189 -5.94 -19.80 -16.32
N LYS A 190 -4.77 -20.28 -15.88
CA LYS A 190 -4.17 -21.53 -16.40
C LYS A 190 -4.99 -22.77 -16.06
N LEU A 191 -5.50 -22.88 -14.83
CA LEU A 191 -6.36 -23.99 -14.39
C LEU A 191 -7.73 -24.03 -15.10
N THR A 192 -8.28 -22.87 -15.44
CA THR A 192 -9.57 -22.77 -16.17
C THR A 192 -9.41 -22.95 -17.68
N GLY A 193 -8.26 -22.61 -18.25
CA GLY A 193 -7.95 -22.82 -19.67
C GLY A 193 -7.56 -24.25 -20.05
N SER A 194 -7.17 -25.10 -19.09
CA SER A 194 -6.70 -26.48 -19.35
C SER A 194 -7.80 -27.56 -19.36
N ASN A 195 -9.06 -27.22 -19.10
CA ASN A 195 -10.18 -28.18 -19.03
C ASN A 195 -11.05 -28.24 -20.31
N ALA A 196 -10.55 -27.77 -21.45
CA ALA A 196 -11.25 -27.80 -22.73
C ALA A 196 -10.73 -28.88 -23.69
N GLU A 197 -10.38 -30.07 -23.20
CA GLU A 197 -10.33 -31.28 -24.02
C GLU A 197 -11.32 -32.28 -23.44
N LYS A 198 -12.52 -32.33 -24.04
CA LYS A 198 -13.46 -33.42 -23.83
C LYS A 198 -12.91 -34.67 -24.52
N PRO A 199 -12.89 -35.84 -23.87
CA PRO A 199 -12.66 -37.09 -24.58
C PRO A 199 -13.89 -37.44 -25.43
N GLU A 200 -13.62 -38.07 -26.57
CA GLU A 200 -14.60 -38.64 -27.52
C GLU A 200 -15.55 -39.67 -26.88
#